data_AF-A0A1B0DH87-F1
#
_entry.id   AF-A0A1B0DH87-F1
#
_cell.length_a   1.000
_cell.length_b   1.000
_cell.length_c   1.000
_cell.angle_alpha   90.00
_cell.angle_beta   90.00
_cell.angle_gamma   90.00
#
_symmetry.space_group_name_H-M   'P 1'
#
loop_
_entity.id
_entity.type
_entity.pdbx_description
1 polymer ?
#
loop_
_entity_poly.entity_id
_entity_poly.type
_entity_poly.pdbx_seq_one_letter_code
_entity_poly.pdbx_strand_id
1 'polypeptide(L)'
;MYTFSTVPPSIRAVPTSGQSTARKGGSVTLECKASGNPVPAIHWTKKSGGTSGTSSPARIGEGPILTLERVDRQHAGVYQCTADNGVGEPVFLDMRLDVL
;
A
#
# COMPACT_ATOMS: atom_id res chain seq x y z
N MET A 1 -33.07 15.78 -11.03
CA MET A 1 -32.62 14.53 -10.36
C MET A 1 -31.13 14.44 -10.57
N TYR A 2 -30.31 14.46 -9.52
CA TYR A 2 -28.86 14.22 -9.62
C TYR A 2 -28.62 12.73 -9.37
N THR A 3 -28.15 11.99 -10.37
CA THR A 3 -27.69 10.62 -10.16
C THR A 3 -26.29 10.68 -9.57
N PHE A 4 -26.11 10.19 -8.34
CA PHE A 4 -24.77 9.99 -7.77
C PHE A 4 -24.19 8.73 -8.42
N SER A 5 -23.30 8.90 -9.39
CA SER A 5 -22.59 7.77 -10.02
C SER A 5 -21.48 7.30 -9.10
N THR A 6 -21.68 6.14 -8.47
CA THR A 6 -20.64 5.46 -7.70
C THR A 6 -19.69 4.71 -8.63
N VAL A 7 -18.40 4.75 -8.32
CA VAL A 7 -17.34 4.09 -9.09
C VAL A 7 -16.47 3.31 -8.11
N PRO A 8 -16.32 1.98 -8.27
CA PRO A 8 -15.45 1.15 -7.43
C PRO A 8 -14.00 1.66 -7.40
N PRO A 9 -13.23 1.31 -6.36
CA PRO A 9 -11.86 1.77 -6.23
C PRO A 9 -10.97 1.09 -7.27
N SER A 10 -10.01 1.84 -7.80
CA SER A 10 -8.90 1.34 -8.62
C SER A 10 -7.60 1.94 -8.13
N ILE A 11 -6.51 1.18 -8.21
CA ILE A 11 -5.22 1.57 -7.65
C ILE A 11 -4.06 1.33 -8.61
N ARG A 12 -2.98 2.09 -8.42
CA ARG A 12 -1.72 1.91 -9.12
C ARG A 12 -0.53 2.22 -8.22
N ALA A 13 0.47 1.35 -8.23
CA ALA A 13 1.75 1.54 -7.56
C ALA A 13 2.68 2.49 -8.34
N VAL A 14 3.53 3.20 -7.60
CA VAL A 14 4.63 4.02 -8.15
C VAL A 14 5.92 3.62 -7.43
N PRO A 15 6.90 3.02 -8.15
CA PRO A 15 6.88 2.70 -9.59
C PRO A 15 5.87 1.60 -9.93
N THR A 16 5.43 1.56 -11.19
CA THR A 16 4.42 0.59 -11.66
C THR A 16 4.93 -0.85 -11.66
N SER A 17 6.26 -1.06 -11.56
CA SER A 17 6.85 -2.39 -11.32
C SER A 17 6.50 -2.97 -9.95
N GLY A 18 6.04 -2.14 -9.01
CA GLY A 18 5.85 -2.53 -7.61
C GLY A 18 7.16 -2.90 -6.92
N GLN A 19 8.32 -2.49 -7.44
CA GLN A 19 9.62 -2.81 -6.87
C GLN A 19 10.36 -1.53 -6.52
N SER A 20 10.89 -1.45 -5.31
CA SER A 20 11.66 -0.30 -4.83
C SER A 20 12.89 -0.80 -4.07
N THR A 21 13.95 0.00 -4.10
CA THR A 21 15.21 -0.34 -3.45
C THR A 21 15.69 0.85 -2.62
N ALA A 22 16.16 0.57 -1.40
CA ALA A 22 16.73 1.57 -0.51
C ALA A 22 18.13 1.17 -0.06
N ARG A 23 18.99 2.15 0.25
CA ARG A 23 20.26 1.88 0.94
C ARG A 23 20.03 1.84 2.45
N LYS A 24 20.72 0.95 3.17
CA LYS A 24 20.73 0.97 4.64
C LYS A 24 21.04 2.38 5.17
N GLY A 25 20.25 2.83 6.15
CA GLY A 25 20.32 4.16 6.75
C GLY A 25 19.65 5.28 5.94
N GLY A 26 19.25 5.02 4.69
CA GLY A 26 18.55 5.98 3.84
C GLY A 26 17.05 6.09 4.14
N SER A 27 16.31 6.69 3.21
CA SER A 27 14.86 6.71 3.20
C SER A 27 14.30 6.15 1.89
N VAL A 28 13.06 5.67 1.92
CA VAL A 28 12.33 5.23 0.75
C VAL A 28 10.86 5.61 0.86
N THR A 29 10.28 5.97 -0.27
CA THR A 29 8.87 6.35 -0.38
C THR A 29 8.18 5.36 -1.30
N LEU A 30 7.14 4.71 -0.78
CA LEU A 30 6.23 3.88 -1.56
C LEU A 30 4.96 4.70 -1.81
N GLU A 31 4.53 4.78 -3.06
CA GLU A 31 3.32 5.51 -3.43
C GLU A 31 2.30 4.58 -4.08
N CYS A 32 1.05 4.69 -3.63
CA CYS A 32 -0.11 4.00 -4.15
C CYS A 32 -1.18 5.05 -4.44
N LYS A 33 -1.52 5.22 -5.71
CA LYS A 33 -2.58 6.14 -6.14
C LYS A 33 -3.89 5.38 -6.22
N ALA A 34 -4.96 5.95 -5.68
CA ALA A 34 -6.31 5.42 -5.80
C ALA A 34 -7.24 6.38 -6.52
N SER A 35 -8.16 5.85 -7.30
CA SER A 35 -9.29 6.57 -7.90
C SER A 35 -10.58 5.81 -7.70
N GLY A 36 -11.69 6.53 -7.59
CA GLY A 36 -13.01 5.98 -7.33
C GLY A 36 -13.98 7.10 -6.95
N ASN A 37 -15.27 6.79 -6.88
CA ASN A 37 -16.28 7.70 -6.36
C ASN A 37 -17.21 6.94 -5.39
N PRO A 38 -17.17 7.23 -4.08
CA PRO A 38 -16.36 8.25 -3.39
C PRO A 38 -14.84 8.04 -3.51
N VAL A 39 -14.05 9.06 -3.17
CA VAL A 39 -12.57 8.97 -3.19
C VAL A 39 -12.13 7.87 -2.22
N PRO A 40 -11.34 6.86 -2.66
CA PRO A 40 -10.95 5.77 -1.79
C PRO A 40 -9.99 6.19 -0.67
N ALA A 41 -10.21 5.64 0.53
CA ALA A 41 -9.25 5.68 1.62
C ALA A 41 -8.19 4.60 1.42
N ILE A 42 -6.91 4.96 1.60
CA ILE A 42 -5.78 4.05 1.42
C ILE A 42 -5.16 3.74 2.78
N HIS A 43 -4.88 2.46 3.02
CA HIS A 43 -4.08 2.03 4.16
C HIS A 43 -2.97 1.06 3.74
N TRP A 44 -1.90 1.03 4.52
CA TRP A 44 -0.73 0.20 4.27
C TRP A 44 -0.57 -0.89 5.33
N THR A 45 -0.18 -2.08 4.89
CA THR A 45 0.24 -3.18 5.76
C THR A 45 1.55 -3.77 5.29
N LYS A 46 2.36 -4.28 6.21
CA LYS A 46 3.54 -5.09 5.86
C LYS A 46 3.15 -6.56 5.90
N LYS A 47 3.32 -7.29 4.80
CA LYS A 47 3.09 -8.73 4.78
C LYS A 47 4.17 -9.43 5.61
N SER A 48 3.74 -10.23 6.57
CA SER A 48 4.59 -11.16 7.31
C SER A 48 5.15 -12.19 6.31
N GLY A 49 6.46 -12.46 6.38
CA GLY A 49 7.12 -13.52 5.60
C GLY A 49 6.80 -14.94 6.07
N GLY A 50 5.96 -15.10 7.10
CA GLY A 50 5.55 -16.40 7.63
C GLY A 50 4.09 -16.73 7.32
N THR A 51 3.86 -17.86 6.65
CA THR A 51 2.59 -18.59 6.69
C THR A 51 2.38 -19.14 8.11
N SER A 52 1.95 -18.31 9.06
CA SER A 52 1.35 -18.78 10.31
C SER A 52 0.74 -17.66 11.15
N GLY A 53 -0.49 -17.91 11.59
CA GLY A 53 -1.05 -17.37 12.83
C GLY A 53 -1.90 -16.13 12.66
N THR A 54 -3.23 -16.33 12.50
CA THR A 54 -4.37 -15.67 13.21
C THR A 54 -4.35 -14.16 13.52
N SER A 55 -3.37 -13.41 13.05
CA SER A 55 -3.20 -11.98 13.28
C SER A 55 -3.31 -11.28 11.93
N SER A 56 -4.33 -10.42 11.80
CA SER A 56 -4.43 -9.53 10.66
C SER A 56 -3.14 -8.71 10.56
N PRO A 57 -2.52 -8.58 9.36
CA PRO A 57 -1.30 -7.81 9.22
C PRO A 57 -1.52 -6.39 9.74
N ALA A 58 -0.65 -5.94 10.65
CA ALA A 58 -0.81 -4.67 11.32
C ALA A 58 -0.76 -3.51 10.31
N ARG A 59 -1.64 -2.53 10.49
CA ARG A 59 -1.61 -1.30 9.71
C ARG A 59 -0.39 -0.48 10.11
N ILE A 60 0.39 -0.06 9.11
CA ILE A 60 1.66 0.67 9.30
C ILE A 60 1.62 2.11 8.78
N GLY A 61 0.56 2.49 8.07
CA GLY A 61 0.40 3.82 7.50
C GLY A 61 -0.93 4.01 6.80
N GLU A 62 -1.23 5.28 6.49
CA GLU A 62 -2.45 5.74 5.84
C GLU A 62 -2.10 6.67 4.69
N GLY A 63 -3.01 6.78 3.73
CA GLY A 63 -2.89 7.71 2.61
C GLY A 63 -2.03 7.17 1.46
N PRO A 64 -1.86 7.97 0.39
CA PRO A 64 -1.25 7.51 -0.85
C PRO A 64 0.26 7.29 -0.75
N ILE A 65 0.91 7.78 0.30
CA ILE A 65 2.36 7.78 0.46
C ILE A 65 2.73 7.13 1.79
N LEU A 66 3.58 6.11 1.74
CA LEU A 66 4.25 5.53 2.89
C LEU A 66 5.75 5.88 2.81
N THR A 67 6.26 6.59 3.80
CA THR A 67 7.69 6.92 3.90
C THR A 67 8.33 6.11 5.02
N LEU A 68 9.42 5.43 4.71
CA LEU A 68 10.26 4.70 5.65
C LEU A 68 11.61 5.41 5.75
N GLU A 69 11.97 5.85 6.95
CA GLU A 69 13.24 6.51 7.23
C GLU A 69 14.21 5.57 7.94
N ARG A 70 15.52 5.85 7.81
CA ARG A 70 16.61 5.07 8.42
C ARG A 70 16.43 3.56 8.17
N VAL A 71 16.11 3.22 6.92
CA VAL A 71 15.76 1.85 6.51
C VAL A 71 16.92 0.89 6.78
N ASP A 72 16.60 -0.34 7.17
CA ASP A 72 17.60 -1.41 7.33
C ASP A 72 17.05 -2.74 6.79
N ARG A 73 17.83 -3.82 6.92
CA ARG A 73 17.46 -5.13 6.37
C ARG A 73 16.15 -5.69 6.91
N GLN A 74 15.72 -5.28 8.11
CA GLN A 74 14.46 -5.74 8.69
C GLN A 74 13.25 -5.10 7.99
N HIS A 75 13.44 -3.97 7.31
CA HIS A 75 12.40 -3.29 6.55
C HIS A 75 12.19 -3.91 5.16
N ALA A 76 13.14 -4.69 4.65
CA ALA A 76 12.92 -5.43 3.41
C ALA A 76 11.66 -6.34 3.52
N GLY A 77 10.93 -6.48 2.43
CA GLY A 77 9.70 -7.28 2.40
C GLY A 77 8.65 -6.77 1.44
N VAL A 78 7.43 -7.27 1.61
CA VAL A 78 6.28 -6.89 0.78
C VAL A 78 5.35 -6.00 1.59
N TYR A 79 5.00 -4.86 1.00
CA TYR A 79 4.12 -3.84 1.52
C TYR A 79 2.85 -3.84 0.66
N GLN A 80 1.69 -4.02 1.28
CA GLN A 80 0.41 -4.00 0.59
C GLN A 80 -0.28 -2.66 0.84
N CYS A 81 -0.60 -1.93 -0.23
CA CYS A 81 -1.60 -0.86 -0.15
C CYS A 81 -2.97 -1.43 -0.44
N THR A 82 -3.95 -1.04 0.34
CA THR A 82 -5.36 -1.39 0.15
C THR A 82 -6.17 -0.10 0.02
N ALA A 83 -7.04 -0.01 -0.98
CA ALA A 83 -7.95 1.11 -1.19
C ALA A 83 -9.40 0.65 -1.10
N ASP A 84 -10.20 1.40 -0.35
CA ASP A 84 -11.61 1.15 -0.12
C ASP A 84 -12.41 2.46 -0.18
N ASN A 85 -13.55 2.45 -0.85
CA ASN A 85 -14.49 3.56 -0.88
C ASN A 85 -15.94 3.16 -0.55
N GLY A 86 -16.16 1.93 -0.05
CA GLY A 86 -17.48 1.37 0.24
C GLY A 86 -18.29 0.98 -1.00
N VAL A 87 -17.71 1.06 -2.21
CA VAL A 87 -18.35 0.66 -3.47
C VAL A 87 -17.67 -0.60 -4.00
N GLY A 88 -18.34 -1.74 -3.84
CA GLY A 88 -17.76 -3.04 -4.17
C GLY A 88 -16.69 -3.48 -3.16
N GLU A 89 -15.86 -4.43 -3.56
CA GLU A 89 -14.79 -4.96 -2.72
C GLU A 89 -13.57 -4.03 -2.70
N PRO A 90 -12.84 -3.93 -1.57
CA PRO A 90 -11.55 -3.25 -1.53
C PRO A 90 -10.55 -3.87 -2.51
N VAL A 91 -9.73 -3.02 -3.13
CA VAL A 91 -8.65 -3.44 -4.03
C VAL A 91 -7.29 -3.26 -3.35
N PHE A 92 -6.32 -4.13 -3.67
CA PHE A 92 -4.98 -4.05 -3.09
C PHE A 92 -3.88 -4.35 -4.11
N LEU A 93 -2.70 -3.78 -3.87
CA LEU A 93 -1.48 -4.02 -4.64
C LEU A 93 -0.30 -4.26 -3.70
N ASP A 94 0.56 -5.19 -4.09
CA ASP A 94 1.78 -5.52 -3.39
C ASP A 94 2.97 -4.77 -4.00
N MET A 95 3.80 -4.18 -3.13
CA MET A 95 5.07 -3.56 -3.48
C MET A 95 6.20 -4.22 -2.72
N ARG A 96 7.24 -4.67 -3.41
CA ARG A 96 8.46 -5.23 -2.82
C ARG A 96 9.47 -4.12 -2.57
N LEU A 97 9.98 -4.07 -1.35
CA LEU A 97 11.10 -3.25 -0.94
C LEU A 97 12.32 -4.14 -0.67
N ASP A 98 13.40 -3.86 -1.37
CA ASP A 98 14.73 -4.42 -1.10
C ASP A 98 15.62 -3.38 -0.43
N VAL A 99 16.47 -3.82 0.51
CA VAL A 99 17.43 -2.95 1.20
C VAL A 99 18.85 -3.44 0.96
N LEU A 100 19.66 -2.57 0.36
CA LEU A 100 21.07 -2.79 0.03
C LEU A 100 21.97 -2.52 1.24
#